data_AF-A0A0B6SA68-F1
#
_entry.id   AF-A0A0B6SA68-F1
#
_cell.length_a   1.000
_cell.length_b   1.000
_cell.length_c   1.000
_cell.angle_alpha   90.00
_cell.angle_beta   90.00
_cell.angle_gamma   90.00
#
_symmetry.space_group_name_H-M   'P 1'
#
loop_
_entity.id
_entity.type
_entity.pdbx_description
1 polymer ?
#
loop_
_entity_poly.entity_id
_entity_poly.type
_entity_poly.pdbx_seq_one_letter_code
_entity_poly.pdbx_strand_id
1 'polypeptide(L)'
;MTHPPASPGSIKPPGRPTRRAWLLTDTPASRLQASLGLAWRRWRRFARNPLNLLGLAILAALILVALAAPLLMPHDPLAQVLGDRLLPPGTPSHWLGTDQLGRDIGSRLIGGSRITLGIAILVVAIVVPIGVLIGTTAGYAGGFVDSVLMRLTDIALAFPKIVLALAFAAALGPGVVNAVVAISITAWPAYARLARAETIRIAQADFIHAARLQGASGWRILRRYIVPLCLSSVIVRATLDMAGIILTVAGLGFLGLGAQPPSPEWGFMVASGRGVLLDAWWVATLPGIAILLVSLAFNLLGDGLRDVLDPRHGA
;
A
#
# COMPACT_ATOMS: atom_id res chain seq x y z
N MET A 1 -66.43 4.98 47.94
CA MET A 1 -65.99 5.18 46.54
C MET A 1 -64.67 4.45 46.35
N THR A 2 -64.73 3.25 45.80
CA THR A 2 -63.58 2.35 45.57
C THR A 2 -63.04 2.62 44.17
N HIS A 3 -61.84 3.20 44.07
CA HIS A 3 -61.13 3.32 42.79
C HIS A 3 -60.62 1.94 42.34
N PRO A 4 -60.80 1.53 41.07
CA PRO A 4 -60.21 0.32 40.54
C PRO A 4 -58.70 0.50 40.29
N PRO A 5 -57.87 -0.56 40.42
CA PRO A 5 -56.45 -0.48 40.15
C PRO A 5 -56.17 -0.31 38.65
N ALA A 6 -55.23 0.59 38.34
CA ALA A 6 -54.77 0.85 36.98
C ALA A 6 -54.18 -0.43 36.34
N SER A 7 -54.60 -0.71 35.10
CA SER A 7 -54.06 -1.79 34.27
C SER A 7 -52.54 -1.65 34.08
N PRO A 8 -51.73 -2.72 34.18
CA PRO A 8 -50.32 -2.66 33.87
C PRO A 8 -50.15 -2.31 32.39
N GLY A 9 -49.56 -1.14 32.11
CA GLY A 9 -49.21 -0.75 30.75
C GLY A 9 -48.33 -1.81 30.10
N SER A 10 -48.77 -2.31 28.95
CA SER A 10 -47.99 -3.24 28.13
C SER A 10 -46.64 -2.61 27.77
N ILE A 11 -45.55 -3.09 28.38
CA ILE A 11 -44.21 -2.74 27.96
C ILE A 11 -44.02 -3.35 26.56
N LYS A 12 -44.17 -2.50 25.54
CA LYS A 12 -43.86 -2.86 24.15
C LYS A 12 -42.41 -3.36 24.13
N PRO A 13 -42.11 -4.56 23.61
CA PRO A 13 -40.73 -5.01 23.49
C PRO A 13 -39.96 -3.97 22.67
N PRO A 14 -38.73 -3.61 23.08
CA PRO A 14 -37.95 -2.63 22.34
C PRO A 14 -37.86 -3.08 20.88
N GLY A 15 -38.32 -2.21 19.97
CA GLY A 15 -38.23 -2.48 18.54
C GLY A 15 -36.79 -2.80 18.16
N ARG A 16 -36.59 -3.69 17.18
CA ARG A 16 -35.25 -4.09 16.75
C ARG A 16 -34.39 -2.84 16.53
N PRO A 17 -33.24 -2.69 17.21
CA PRO A 17 -32.41 -1.51 17.06
C PRO A 17 -32.04 -1.32 15.59
N THR A 18 -32.04 -0.07 15.12
CA THR A 18 -31.55 0.25 13.77
C THR A 18 -30.12 -0.28 13.62
N ARG A 19 -29.72 -0.69 12.41
CA ARG A 19 -28.36 -1.23 12.15
C ARG A 19 -27.27 -0.29 12.67
N ARG A 20 -27.50 1.03 12.61
CA ARG A 20 -26.61 2.05 13.15
C ARG A 20 -26.57 2.05 14.68
N ALA A 21 -27.70 1.90 15.36
CA ALA A 21 -27.75 1.77 16.82
C ALA A 21 -27.06 0.48 17.27
N TRP A 22 -27.26 -0.64 16.56
CA TRP A 22 -26.60 -1.91 16.84
C TRP A 22 -25.07 -1.85 16.66
N LEU A 23 -24.56 -1.12 15.66
CA LEU A 23 -23.11 -0.97 15.43
C LEU A 23 -22.43 0.01 16.39
N LEU A 24 -23.17 0.97 16.96
CA LEU A 24 -22.60 2.04 17.78
C LEU A 24 -22.82 1.86 19.29
N THR A 25 -23.43 0.75 19.72
CA THR A 25 -23.64 0.45 21.15
C THR A 25 -22.33 0.46 21.92
N ASP A 26 -22.33 1.06 23.11
CA ASP A 26 -21.15 1.04 24.01
C ASP A 26 -20.97 -0.32 24.71
N THR A 27 -21.96 -1.20 24.64
CA THR A 27 -21.94 -2.57 25.17
C THR A 27 -22.16 -3.61 24.05
N PRO A 28 -21.15 -3.92 23.23
CA PRO A 28 -21.29 -4.90 22.16
C PRO A 28 -21.55 -6.31 22.73
N ALA A 29 -22.57 -6.99 22.21
CA ALA A 29 -22.96 -8.34 22.66
C ALA A 29 -22.08 -9.47 22.09
N SER A 30 -21.26 -9.18 21.08
CA SER A 30 -20.34 -10.15 20.47
C SER A 30 -19.02 -9.51 20.01
N ARG A 31 -17.96 -10.32 19.88
CA ARG A 31 -16.67 -9.87 19.32
C ARG A 31 -16.81 -9.33 17.89
N LEU A 32 -17.70 -9.93 17.10
CA LEU A 32 -18.00 -9.48 15.73
C LEU A 32 -18.70 -8.13 15.70
N GLN A 33 -19.66 -7.91 16.61
CA GLN A 33 -20.32 -6.61 16.74
C GLN A 33 -19.32 -5.51 17.15
N ALA A 34 -18.43 -5.81 18.10
CA ALA A 34 -17.38 -4.89 18.52
C ALA A 34 -16.42 -4.53 17.37
N SER A 35 -15.95 -5.52 16.60
CA SER A 35 -15.04 -5.28 15.48
C SER A 35 -15.71 -4.51 14.34
N LEU A 36 -16.96 -4.84 14.00
CA LEU A 36 -17.75 -4.12 13.00
C LEU A 36 -18.07 -2.69 13.43
N GLY A 37 -18.39 -2.47 14.71
CA GLY A 37 -18.61 -1.13 15.26
C GLY A 37 -17.38 -0.25 15.19
N LEU A 38 -16.20 -0.78 15.56
CA LEU A 38 -14.92 -0.09 15.40
C LEU A 38 -14.58 0.20 13.95
N ALA A 39 -14.77 -0.78 13.06
CA ALA A 39 -14.55 -0.61 11.62
C ALA A 39 -15.46 0.48 11.04
N TRP A 40 -16.74 0.52 11.44
CA TRP A 40 -17.67 1.55 11.03
C TRP A 40 -17.29 2.95 11.53
N ARG A 41 -16.88 3.08 12.81
CA ARG A 41 -16.40 4.36 13.37
C ARG A 41 -15.14 4.84 12.62
N ARG A 42 -14.22 3.92 12.29
CA ARG A 42 -13.02 4.20 11.49
C ARG A 42 -13.36 4.64 10.07
N TRP A 43 -14.20 3.89 9.37
CA TRP A 43 -14.69 4.22 8.03
C TRP A 43 -15.39 5.58 7.99
N ARG A 44 -16.28 5.85 8.95
CA ARG A 44 -16.97 7.13 9.01
C ARG A 44 -16.00 8.30 9.22
N ARG A 45 -14.93 8.14 10.00
CA ARG A 45 -13.89 9.17 10.12
C ARG A 45 -13.10 9.31 8.81
N PHE A 46 -12.72 8.19 8.19
CA PHE A 46 -12.03 8.18 6.89
C PHE A 46 -12.83 8.93 5.82
N ALA A 47 -14.12 8.62 5.69
CA ALA A 47 -15.03 9.15 4.68
C ALA A 47 -15.48 10.60 4.93
N ARG A 48 -15.12 11.21 6.07
CA ARG A 48 -15.40 12.64 6.31
C ARG A 48 -14.45 13.56 5.55
N ASN A 49 -13.26 13.07 5.18
CA ASN A 49 -12.30 13.84 4.39
C ASN A 49 -12.47 13.48 2.90
N PRO A 50 -12.85 14.43 2.03
CA PRO A 50 -13.03 14.15 0.60
C PRO A 50 -11.74 13.74 -0.10
N LEU A 51 -10.56 14.17 0.40
CA LEU A 51 -9.27 13.78 -0.16
C LEU A 51 -8.99 12.29 0.06
N ASN A 52 -9.38 11.74 1.21
CA ASN A 52 -9.26 10.32 1.51
C ASN A 52 -10.13 9.48 0.57
N LEU A 53 -11.35 9.95 0.29
CA LEU A 53 -12.26 9.31 -0.66
C LEU A 53 -11.75 9.40 -2.09
N LEU A 54 -11.16 10.54 -2.48
CA LEU A 54 -10.54 10.71 -3.79
C LEU A 54 -9.38 9.73 -3.98
N GLY A 55 -8.46 9.66 -3.02
CA GLY A 55 -7.34 8.71 -3.05
C GLY A 55 -7.80 7.26 -3.16
N LEU A 56 -8.81 6.89 -2.35
CA LEU A 56 -9.41 5.55 -2.40
C LEU A 56 -10.07 5.27 -3.75
N ALA A 57 -10.80 6.24 -4.32
CA ALA A 57 -11.47 6.09 -5.62
C ALA A 57 -10.47 5.92 -6.76
N ILE A 58 -9.40 6.72 -6.80
CA ILE A 58 -8.34 6.61 -7.81
C ILE A 58 -7.65 5.24 -7.69
N LEU A 59 -7.27 4.82 -6.47
CA LEU A 59 -6.61 3.54 -6.28
C LEU A 59 -7.52 2.37 -6.65
N ALA A 60 -8.79 2.41 -6.25
CA ALA A 60 -9.76 1.38 -6.61
C ALA A 60 -9.93 1.29 -8.13
N ALA A 61 -10.04 2.42 -8.83
CA ALA A 61 -10.11 2.45 -10.29
C ALA A 61 -8.85 1.84 -10.94
N LEU A 62 -7.66 2.19 -10.47
CA LEU A 62 -6.40 1.64 -10.99
C LEU A 62 -6.28 0.13 -10.76
N ILE A 63 -6.67 -0.36 -9.58
CA ILE A 63 -6.69 -1.79 -9.29
C ILE A 63 -7.70 -2.51 -10.18
N LEU A 64 -8.90 -1.94 -10.38
CA LEU A 64 -9.90 -2.52 -11.29
C LEU A 64 -9.39 -2.58 -12.73
N VAL A 65 -8.74 -1.51 -13.22
CA VAL A 65 -8.10 -1.49 -14.54
C VAL A 65 -7.03 -2.56 -14.65
N ALA A 66 -6.19 -2.72 -13.62
CA ALA A 66 -5.15 -3.75 -13.61
C ALA A 66 -5.74 -5.17 -13.62
N LEU A 67 -6.73 -5.46 -12.78
CA LEU A 67 -7.36 -6.78 -12.72
C LEU A 67 -8.11 -7.11 -14.03
N ALA A 68 -8.85 -6.14 -14.56
CA ALA A 68 -9.63 -6.28 -15.78
C ALA A 68 -8.84 -6.00 -17.07
N ALA A 69 -7.52 -5.78 -17.00
CA ALA A 69 -6.71 -5.42 -18.18
C ALA A 69 -6.93 -6.32 -19.41
N PRO A 70 -6.96 -7.66 -19.29
CA PRO A 70 -7.14 -8.54 -20.45
C PRO A 70 -8.49 -8.35 -21.16
N LEU A 71 -9.49 -7.80 -20.45
CA LEU A 71 -10.82 -7.51 -20.97
C LEU A 71 -10.96 -6.06 -21.45
N LEU A 72 -10.16 -5.13 -20.89
CA LEU A 72 -10.26 -3.70 -21.15
C LEU A 72 -9.33 -3.21 -22.27
N MET A 73 -8.26 -3.95 -22.58
CA MET A 73 -7.30 -3.56 -23.63
C MET A 73 -7.95 -3.64 -25.02
N PRO A 74 -8.03 -2.53 -25.78
CA PRO A 74 -8.58 -2.55 -27.13
C PRO A 74 -7.70 -3.32 -28.14
N HIS A 75 -6.39 -3.32 -27.92
CA HIS A 75 -5.39 -3.96 -28.77
C HIS A 75 -4.41 -4.78 -27.94
N ASP A 76 -3.65 -5.67 -28.58
CA ASP A 76 -2.50 -6.31 -27.92
C ASP A 76 -1.43 -5.24 -27.60
N PRO A 77 -1.06 -5.03 -26.32
CA PRO A 77 -0.06 -4.02 -25.93
C PRO A 77 1.34 -4.28 -26.49
N LEU A 78 1.60 -5.47 -27.03
CA LEU A 78 2.89 -5.86 -27.61
C LEU A 78 2.90 -5.81 -29.14
N ALA A 79 1.73 -5.79 -29.79
CA ALA A 79 1.62 -5.82 -31.24
C ALA A 79 2.17 -4.54 -31.87
N GLN A 80 3.07 -4.71 -32.84
CA GLN A 80 3.77 -3.62 -33.53
C GLN A 80 3.22 -3.46 -34.95
N VAL A 81 2.86 -2.24 -35.32
CA VAL A 81 2.42 -1.88 -36.68
C VAL A 81 3.23 -0.68 -37.14
N LEU A 82 4.33 -0.92 -37.87
CA LEU A 82 5.27 0.15 -38.25
C LEU A 82 4.66 1.23 -39.16
N GLY A 83 3.52 0.95 -39.81
CA GLY A 83 2.75 1.96 -40.54
C GLY A 83 2.06 2.98 -39.62
N ASP A 84 1.78 2.59 -38.38
CA ASP A 84 1.02 3.37 -37.41
C ASP A 84 1.95 4.05 -36.39
N ARG A 85 3.18 4.38 -36.78
CA ARG A 85 4.16 4.99 -35.86
C ARG A 85 3.76 6.43 -35.53
N LEU A 86 3.80 6.75 -34.23
CA LEU A 86 3.62 8.12 -33.72
C LEU A 86 2.30 8.77 -34.19
N LEU A 87 1.23 7.98 -34.28
CA LEU A 87 -0.11 8.52 -34.51
C LEU A 87 -0.55 9.32 -33.28
N PRO A 88 -1.09 10.54 -33.46
CA PRO A 88 -1.49 11.39 -32.35
C PRO A 88 -2.72 10.84 -31.62
N PRO A 89 -2.94 11.24 -30.35
CA PRO A 89 -4.18 10.97 -29.64
C PRO A 89 -5.40 11.45 -30.44
N GLY A 90 -6.48 10.70 -30.38
CA GLY A 90 -7.70 10.95 -31.17
C GLY A 90 -7.73 10.30 -32.55
N THR A 91 -6.65 9.61 -32.95
CA THR A 91 -6.66 8.75 -34.15
C THR A 91 -7.71 7.63 -33.99
N PRO A 92 -8.51 7.31 -35.03
CA PRO A 92 -9.36 6.12 -35.04
C PRO A 92 -8.58 4.87 -34.61
N SER A 93 -9.22 3.97 -33.87
CA SER A 93 -8.62 2.82 -33.14
C SER A 93 -7.54 3.14 -32.08
N HIS A 94 -6.83 4.27 -32.16
CA HIS A 94 -5.76 4.65 -31.23
C HIS A 94 -6.08 5.91 -30.45
N TRP A 95 -7.00 5.81 -29.49
CA TRP A 95 -7.52 6.97 -28.75
C TRP A 95 -6.44 7.76 -28.01
N LEU A 96 -5.46 7.06 -27.43
CA LEU A 96 -4.32 7.66 -26.73
C LEU A 96 -3.05 7.76 -27.60
N GLY A 97 -3.19 7.52 -28.90
CA GLY A 97 -2.09 7.51 -29.86
C GLY A 97 -1.25 6.24 -29.81
N THR A 98 -0.20 6.24 -30.62
CA THR A 98 0.75 5.12 -30.71
C THR A 98 2.18 5.56 -30.41
N ASP A 99 3.07 4.60 -30.18
CA ASP A 99 4.49 4.86 -29.94
C ASP A 99 5.37 4.73 -31.20
N GLN A 100 6.69 4.81 -31.02
CA GLN A 100 7.69 4.71 -32.08
C GLN A 100 7.67 3.37 -32.85
N LEU A 101 7.00 2.34 -32.33
CA LEU A 101 6.85 1.03 -32.98
C LEU A 101 5.40 0.80 -33.44
N GLY A 102 4.55 1.82 -33.36
CA GLY A 102 3.13 1.75 -33.69
C GLY A 102 2.32 0.90 -32.72
N ARG A 103 2.78 0.76 -31.47
CA ARG A 103 2.02 0.06 -30.42
C ARG A 103 1.02 1.02 -29.79
N ASP A 104 -0.19 0.53 -29.51
CA ASP A 104 -1.27 1.33 -28.90
C ASP A 104 -0.93 1.75 -27.46
N ILE A 105 -0.84 3.06 -27.20
CA ILE A 105 -0.47 3.58 -25.88
C ILE A 105 -1.53 3.26 -24.83
N GLY A 106 -2.81 3.26 -25.18
CA GLY A 106 -3.88 2.97 -24.23
C GLY A 106 -3.82 1.54 -23.70
N SER A 107 -3.68 0.58 -24.60
CA SER A 107 -3.50 -0.84 -24.26
C SER A 107 -2.22 -1.04 -23.43
N ARG A 108 -1.13 -0.33 -23.78
CA ARG A 108 0.12 -0.37 -23.00
C ARG A 108 -0.04 0.24 -21.61
N LEU A 109 -0.78 1.33 -21.42
CA LEU A 109 -1.03 1.89 -20.08
C LEU A 109 -1.82 0.92 -19.21
N ILE A 110 -2.87 0.31 -19.77
CA ILE A 110 -3.72 -0.69 -19.10
C ILE A 110 -2.88 -1.93 -18.73
N GLY A 111 -2.13 -2.50 -19.69
CA GLY A 111 -1.23 -3.63 -19.44
C GLY A 111 -0.13 -3.30 -18.42
N GLY A 112 0.43 -2.09 -18.51
CA GLY A 112 1.46 -1.58 -17.61
C GLY A 112 1.02 -1.44 -16.17
N SER A 113 -0.26 -1.11 -15.95
CA SER A 113 -0.83 -1.01 -14.59
C SER A 113 -0.65 -2.31 -13.80
N ARG A 114 -0.81 -3.49 -14.44
CA ARG A 114 -0.58 -4.80 -13.80
C ARG A 114 0.86 -4.99 -13.38
N ILE A 115 1.78 -4.61 -14.25
CA ILE A 115 3.22 -4.83 -14.06
C ILE A 115 3.72 -3.90 -12.96
N THR A 116 3.49 -2.59 -13.11
CA THR A 116 3.99 -1.58 -12.16
C THR A 116 3.35 -1.75 -10.77
N LEU A 117 2.02 -1.95 -10.67
CA LEU A 117 1.37 -2.22 -9.38
C LEU A 117 1.78 -3.57 -8.79
N GLY A 118 1.90 -4.62 -9.62
CA GLY A 118 2.32 -5.95 -9.19
C GLY A 118 3.72 -5.94 -8.57
N ILE A 119 4.67 -5.22 -9.18
CA ILE A 119 6.01 -5.03 -8.63
C ILE A 119 5.96 -4.32 -7.29
N ALA A 120 5.22 -3.21 -7.20
CA ALA A 120 5.13 -2.42 -5.97
C ALA A 120 4.52 -3.22 -4.80
N ILE A 121 3.45 -3.98 -5.07
CA ILE A 121 2.82 -4.88 -4.10
C ILE A 121 3.80 -5.98 -3.67
N LEU A 122 4.51 -6.61 -4.61
CA LEU A 122 5.45 -7.68 -4.31
C LEU A 122 6.61 -7.21 -3.44
N VAL A 123 7.16 -6.01 -3.72
CA VAL A 123 8.18 -5.38 -2.88
C VAL A 123 7.65 -5.21 -1.45
N VAL A 124 6.48 -4.61 -1.27
CA VAL A 124 5.91 -4.40 0.08
C VAL A 124 5.65 -5.74 0.79
N ALA A 125 5.13 -6.73 0.08
CA ALA A 125 4.86 -8.06 0.61
C ALA A 125 6.12 -8.79 1.11
N ILE A 126 7.29 -8.49 0.55
CA ILE A 126 8.59 -9.03 1.01
C ILE A 126 9.15 -8.19 2.15
N VAL A 127 9.17 -6.87 1.96
CA VAL A 127 9.87 -5.91 2.82
C VAL A 127 9.22 -5.78 4.19
N VAL A 128 7.89 -5.73 4.25
CA VAL A 128 7.15 -5.54 5.50
C VAL A 128 7.35 -6.71 6.46
N PRO A 129 7.15 -7.99 6.06
CA PRO A 129 7.39 -9.12 6.97
C PRO A 129 8.83 -9.19 7.48
N ILE A 130 9.83 -8.96 6.61
CA ILE A 130 11.24 -8.94 7.01
C ILE A 130 11.50 -7.85 8.05
N GLY A 131 11.03 -6.63 7.77
CA GLY A 131 11.18 -5.50 8.68
C GLY A 131 10.49 -5.76 10.02
N VAL A 132 9.24 -6.22 10.01
CA VAL A 132 8.48 -6.54 11.24
C VAL A 132 9.18 -7.64 12.03
N LEU A 133 9.65 -8.70 11.39
CA LEU A 133 10.34 -9.80 12.06
C LEU A 133 11.61 -9.31 12.75
N ILE A 134 12.47 -8.57 12.03
CA ILE A 134 13.73 -8.05 12.57
C ILE A 134 13.45 -7.04 13.69
N GLY A 135 12.55 -6.07 13.45
CA GLY A 135 12.26 -5.00 14.39
C GLY A 135 11.61 -5.49 15.68
N THR A 136 10.60 -6.36 15.57
CA THR A 136 9.94 -6.92 16.77
C THR A 136 10.86 -7.84 17.56
N THR A 137 11.73 -8.60 16.89
CA THR A 137 12.73 -9.42 17.57
C THR A 137 13.75 -8.56 18.31
N ALA A 138 14.30 -7.54 17.65
CA ALA A 138 15.25 -6.60 18.25
C ALA A 138 14.64 -5.88 19.47
N GLY A 139 13.44 -5.30 19.30
CA GLY A 139 12.78 -4.55 20.35
C GLY A 139 12.32 -5.39 21.54
N TYR A 140 11.99 -6.67 21.33
CA TYR A 140 11.56 -7.55 22.42
C TYR A 140 12.72 -8.22 23.15
N ALA A 141 13.74 -8.68 22.43
CA ALA A 141 14.89 -9.36 23.02
C ALA A 141 15.83 -8.39 23.76
N GLY A 142 16.00 -7.17 23.24
CA GLY A 142 16.90 -6.18 23.80
C GLY A 142 18.38 -6.61 23.78
N GLY A 143 19.22 -5.87 24.52
CA GLY A 143 20.62 -6.22 24.77
C GLY A 143 21.45 -6.43 23.50
N PHE A 144 22.18 -7.54 23.44
CA PHE A 144 23.09 -7.85 22.33
C PHE A 144 22.36 -8.10 21.00
N VAL A 145 21.22 -8.80 21.01
CA VAL A 145 20.43 -9.09 19.80
C VAL A 145 19.95 -7.79 19.16
N ASP A 146 19.44 -6.88 19.97
CA ASP A 146 19.03 -5.55 19.52
C ASP A 146 20.20 -4.78 18.88
N SER A 147 21.35 -4.74 19.58
CA SER A 147 22.56 -4.05 19.10
C SER A 147 23.02 -4.55 17.73
N VAL A 148 23.09 -5.88 17.53
CA VAL A 148 23.52 -6.48 16.26
C VAL A 148 22.52 -6.18 15.13
N LEU A 149 21.22 -6.42 15.36
CA LEU A 149 20.20 -6.21 14.34
C LEU A 149 20.06 -4.73 13.96
N MET A 150 20.15 -3.82 14.94
CA MET A 150 20.12 -2.38 14.66
C MET A 150 21.39 -1.90 14.00
N ARG A 151 22.56 -2.47 14.32
CA ARG A 151 23.80 -2.14 13.59
C ARG A 151 23.71 -2.51 12.12
N LEU A 152 23.17 -3.69 11.78
CA LEU A 152 22.93 -4.09 10.39
C LEU A 152 21.94 -3.14 9.69
N THR A 153 20.87 -2.78 10.39
CA THR A 153 19.86 -1.82 9.92
C THR A 153 20.48 -0.45 9.64
N ASP A 154 21.34 0.03 10.54
CA ASP A 154 21.98 1.35 10.46
C ASP A 154 23.01 1.42 9.32
N ILE A 155 23.76 0.33 9.08
CA ILE A 155 24.66 0.22 7.91
C ILE A 155 23.87 0.38 6.62
N ALA A 156 22.73 -0.30 6.49
CA ALA A 156 21.90 -0.21 5.30
C ALA A 156 21.28 1.19 5.11
N LEU A 157 20.89 1.86 6.20
CA LEU A 157 20.32 3.21 6.18
C LEU A 157 21.34 4.32 5.93
N ALA A 158 22.64 4.05 6.11
CA ALA A 158 23.70 5.03 5.87
C ALA A 158 23.82 5.39 4.37
N PHE A 159 23.41 4.49 3.48
CA PHE A 159 23.43 4.71 2.04
C PHE A 159 22.10 5.31 1.55
N PRO A 160 22.12 6.23 0.58
CA PRO A 160 20.90 6.68 -0.08
C PRO A 160 20.17 5.50 -0.73
N LYS A 161 18.90 5.29 -0.36
CA LYS A 161 18.10 4.13 -0.79
C LYS A 161 18.11 3.90 -2.31
N ILE A 162 17.97 4.98 -3.09
CA ILE A 162 17.93 4.90 -4.56
C ILE A 162 19.29 4.50 -5.15
N VAL A 163 20.40 4.99 -4.57
CA VAL A 163 21.75 4.67 -5.03
C VAL A 163 22.04 3.20 -4.77
N LEU A 164 21.66 2.70 -3.60
CA LEU A 164 21.85 1.29 -3.25
C LEU A 164 20.97 0.37 -4.10
N ALA A 165 19.70 0.77 -4.36
CA ALA A 165 18.82 0.01 -5.24
C ALA A 165 19.36 -0.04 -6.68
N LEU A 166 19.90 1.07 -7.18
CA LEU A 166 20.55 1.14 -8.49
C LEU A 166 21.78 0.24 -8.57
N ALA A 167 22.65 0.28 -7.54
CA ALA A 167 23.85 -0.54 -7.49
C ALA A 167 23.52 -2.05 -7.51
N PHE A 168 22.54 -2.49 -6.70
CA PHE A 168 22.11 -3.88 -6.72
C PHE A 168 21.42 -4.28 -8.03
N ALA A 169 20.57 -3.41 -8.59
CA ALA A 169 19.92 -3.69 -9.86
C ALA A 169 20.93 -3.81 -11.01
N ALA A 170 21.96 -2.94 -11.03
CA ALA A 170 23.05 -3.01 -12.00
C ALA A 170 23.89 -4.29 -11.82
N ALA A 171 24.16 -4.71 -10.58
CA ALA A 171 24.92 -5.93 -10.30
C ALA A 171 24.15 -7.22 -10.64
N LEU A 172 22.84 -7.26 -10.38
CA LEU A 172 21.98 -8.40 -10.69
C LEU A 172 21.59 -8.47 -12.17
N GLY A 173 21.68 -7.34 -12.88
CA GLY A 173 21.27 -7.21 -14.27
C GLY A 173 19.79 -6.85 -14.44
N PRO A 174 19.39 -6.50 -15.68
CA PRO A 174 18.03 -6.05 -15.96
C PRO A 174 16.98 -7.13 -15.71
N GLY A 175 15.81 -6.73 -15.20
CA GLY A 175 14.64 -7.60 -15.10
C GLY A 175 13.72 -7.28 -13.93
N VAL A 176 12.47 -7.71 -14.04
CA VAL A 176 11.45 -7.48 -13.00
C VAL A 176 11.86 -8.09 -11.66
N VAL A 177 12.31 -9.35 -11.67
CA VAL A 177 12.72 -10.06 -10.45
C VAL A 177 13.93 -9.38 -9.80
N ASN A 178 14.94 -9.02 -10.59
CA ASN A 178 16.14 -8.36 -10.09
C ASN A 178 15.84 -6.98 -9.50
N ALA A 179 14.96 -6.20 -10.15
CA ALA A 179 14.49 -4.93 -9.62
C ALA A 179 13.74 -5.10 -8.28
N VAL A 180 12.86 -6.11 -8.17
CA VAL A 180 12.16 -6.42 -6.92
C VAL A 180 13.15 -6.77 -5.81
N VAL A 181 14.14 -7.63 -6.10
CA VAL A 181 15.18 -8.02 -5.13
C VAL A 181 16.01 -6.80 -4.69
N ALA A 182 16.48 -6.00 -5.64
CA ALA A 182 17.27 -4.81 -5.37
C ALA A 182 16.52 -3.79 -4.50
N ILE A 183 15.24 -3.53 -4.78
CA ILE A 183 14.42 -2.64 -3.96
C ILE A 183 14.15 -3.27 -2.58
N SER A 184 13.91 -4.58 -2.52
CA SER A 184 13.57 -5.26 -1.27
C SER A 184 14.73 -5.25 -0.26
N ILE A 185 15.96 -5.48 -0.73
CA ILE A 185 17.18 -5.45 0.10
C ILE A 185 17.41 -4.06 0.71
N THR A 186 16.93 -3.00 0.07
CA THR A 186 17.18 -1.61 0.49
C THR A 186 16.04 -0.98 1.27
N ALA A 187 14.84 -1.55 1.21
CA ALA A 187 13.64 -0.95 1.80
C ALA A 187 13.28 -1.46 3.20
N TRP A 188 13.69 -2.68 3.59
CA TRP A 188 13.34 -3.29 4.88
C TRP A 188 13.86 -2.57 6.14
N PRO A 189 15.02 -1.88 6.15
CA PRO A 189 15.58 -1.34 7.39
C PRO A 189 14.66 -0.33 8.09
N ALA A 190 13.96 0.49 7.31
CA ALA A 190 13.07 1.50 7.88
C ALA A 190 11.83 0.87 8.55
N TYR A 191 11.36 -0.28 8.07
CA TYR A 191 10.29 -1.05 8.71
C TYR A 191 10.76 -1.74 9.98
N ALA A 192 12.00 -2.25 9.98
CA ALA A 192 12.62 -2.80 11.19
C ALA A 192 12.75 -1.77 12.30
N ARG A 193 13.22 -0.55 11.97
CA ARG A 193 13.33 0.54 12.94
C ARG A 193 11.96 0.95 13.52
N LEU A 194 10.94 1.07 12.67
CA LEU A 194 9.57 1.37 13.11
C LEU A 194 9.03 0.26 14.04
N ALA A 195 9.10 -0.99 13.59
CA ALA A 195 8.58 -2.13 14.34
C ALA A 195 9.32 -2.30 15.69
N ARG A 196 10.62 -2.01 15.75
CA ARG A 196 11.39 -1.97 17.00
C ARG A 196 10.86 -0.90 17.96
N ALA A 197 10.68 0.33 17.49
CA ALA A 197 10.20 1.43 18.32
C ALA A 197 8.81 1.15 18.90
N GLU A 198 7.89 0.63 18.09
CA GLU A 198 6.58 0.18 18.55
C GLU A 198 6.68 -0.97 19.55
N THR A 199 7.57 -1.94 19.30
CA THR A 199 7.75 -3.08 20.18
C THR A 199 8.24 -2.68 21.56
N ILE A 200 9.22 -1.78 21.65
CA ILE A 200 9.73 -1.29 22.94
C ILE A 200 8.59 -0.63 23.73
N ARG A 201 7.78 0.22 23.07
CA ARG A 201 6.62 0.86 23.70
C ARG A 201 5.57 -0.13 24.16
N ILE A 202 5.19 -1.10 23.31
CA ILE A 202 4.15 -2.08 23.62
C ILE A 202 4.63 -3.04 24.72
N ALA A 203 5.89 -3.46 24.70
CA ALA A 203 6.45 -4.39 25.67
C ALA A 203 6.49 -3.83 27.10
N GLN A 204 6.44 -2.49 27.26
CA GLN A 204 6.38 -1.78 28.53
C GLN A 204 4.93 -1.51 29.02
N ALA A 205 3.91 -1.95 28.29
CA ALA A 205 2.52 -1.71 28.68
C ALA A 205 2.02 -2.65 29.80
N ASP A 206 1.17 -2.15 30.69
CA ASP A 206 0.66 -2.89 31.86
C ASP A 206 0.02 -4.24 31.52
N PHE A 207 -0.72 -4.32 30.41
CA PHE A 207 -1.37 -5.55 29.98
C PHE A 207 -0.35 -6.64 29.55
N ILE A 208 0.84 -6.24 29.08
CA ILE A 208 1.93 -7.18 28.78
C ILE A 208 2.56 -7.68 30.08
N HIS A 209 2.76 -6.80 31.06
CA HIS A 209 3.23 -7.20 32.39
C HIS A 209 2.26 -8.18 33.06
N ALA A 210 0.95 -7.91 33.01
CA ALA A 210 -0.09 -8.82 33.50
C ALA A 210 -0.07 -10.17 32.76
N ALA A 211 0.08 -10.17 31.44
CA ALA A 211 0.18 -11.41 30.65
C ALA A 211 1.42 -12.24 31.02
N ARG A 212 2.55 -11.59 31.32
CA ARG A 212 3.78 -12.25 31.81
C ARG A 212 3.56 -12.91 33.17
N LEU A 213 2.91 -12.22 34.11
CA LEU A 213 2.55 -12.76 35.43
C LEU A 213 1.63 -13.98 35.33
N GLN A 214 0.80 -14.05 34.28
CA GLN A 214 -0.04 -15.22 33.97
C GLN A 214 0.70 -16.34 33.22
N GLY A 215 2.04 -16.27 33.09
CA GLY A 215 2.86 -17.31 32.46
C GLY A 215 2.85 -17.29 30.92
N ALA A 216 2.56 -16.15 30.29
CA ALA A 216 2.72 -16.03 28.84
C ALA A 216 4.19 -16.07 28.42
N SER A 217 4.57 -17.02 27.57
CA SER A 217 5.92 -17.08 27.01
C SER A 217 6.22 -15.90 26.09
N GLY A 218 7.50 -15.55 25.93
CA GLY A 218 7.91 -14.43 25.07
C GLY A 218 7.41 -14.55 23.63
N TRP A 219 7.46 -15.76 23.06
CA TRP A 219 6.91 -16.03 21.73
C TRP A 219 5.38 -15.79 21.66
N ARG A 220 4.64 -16.20 22.71
CA ARG A 220 3.20 -15.95 22.81
C ARG A 220 2.91 -14.45 22.88
N ILE A 221 3.72 -13.70 23.63
CA ILE A 221 3.62 -12.24 23.75
C ILE A 221 3.87 -11.57 22.39
N LEU A 222 4.97 -11.93 21.72
CA LEU A 222 5.34 -11.43 20.40
C LEU A 222 4.23 -11.65 19.37
N ARG A 223 3.82 -12.91 19.15
CA ARG A 223 2.89 -13.25 18.07
C ARG A 223 1.45 -12.79 18.34
N ARG A 224 0.99 -12.82 19.59
CA ARG A 224 -0.42 -12.57 19.94
C ARG A 224 -0.73 -11.13 20.33
N TYR A 225 0.27 -10.39 20.80
CA TYR A 225 0.08 -9.02 21.28
C TYR A 225 0.91 -8.02 20.49
N ILE A 226 2.24 -8.19 20.43
CA ILE A 226 3.14 -7.17 19.84
C ILE A 226 2.96 -7.08 18.33
N VAL A 227 3.15 -8.17 17.59
CA VAL A 227 3.09 -8.16 16.11
C VAL A 227 1.75 -7.61 15.59
N PRO A 228 0.58 -8.04 16.10
CA PRO A 228 -0.70 -7.48 15.65
C PRO A 228 -0.85 -5.99 15.93
N LEU A 229 -0.34 -5.50 17.08
CA LEU A 229 -0.41 -4.08 17.44
C LEU A 229 0.54 -3.23 16.57
N CYS A 230 1.77 -3.70 16.33
CA CYS A 230 2.73 -3.03 15.44
C CYS A 230 2.23 -2.93 14.00
N LEU A 231 1.43 -3.91 13.54
CA LEU A 231 0.98 -3.97 12.16
C LEU A 231 0.15 -2.74 11.75
N SER A 232 -0.55 -2.10 12.69
CA SER A 232 -1.31 -0.87 12.42
C SER A 232 -0.40 0.27 11.95
N SER A 233 0.66 0.58 12.70
CA SER A 233 1.65 1.62 12.34
C SER A 233 2.42 1.24 11.07
N VAL A 234 2.72 -0.05 10.90
CA VAL A 234 3.46 -0.56 9.74
C VAL A 234 2.65 -0.47 8.46
N ILE A 235 1.33 -0.76 8.49
CA ILE A 235 0.45 -0.62 7.32
C ILE A 235 0.34 0.84 6.87
N VAL A 236 0.20 1.77 7.83
CA VAL A 236 0.18 3.21 7.53
C VAL A 236 1.47 3.62 6.83
N ARG A 237 2.61 3.22 7.40
CA ARG A 237 3.92 3.51 6.81
C ARG A 237 4.10 2.86 5.44
N ALA A 238 3.66 1.62 5.26
CA ALA A 238 3.75 0.91 3.98
C ALA A 238 2.93 1.59 2.88
N THR A 239 1.77 2.15 3.24
CA THR A 239 0.91 2.86 2.30
C THR A 239 1.56 4.17 1.85
N LEU A 240 2.15 4.93 2.78
CA LEU A 240 2.88 6.16 2.48
C LEU A 240 4.18 5.91 1.68
N ASP A 241 4.92 4.85 2.03
CA ASP A 241 6.16 4.46 1.33
C ASP A 241 5.88 3.98 -0.12
N MET A 242 4.63 3.60 -0.45
CA MET A 242 4.28 3.04 -1.75
C MET A 242 4.56 3.99 -2.91
N ALA A 243 4.30 5.30 -2.74
CA ALA A 243 4.63 6.30 -3.76
C ALA A 243 6.14 6.30 -4.07
N GLY A 244 6.98 6.23 -3.03
CA GLY A 244 8.43 6.14 -3.19
C GLY A 244 8.90 4.83 -3.83
N ILE A 245 8.23 3.71 -3.52
CA ILE A 245 8.52 2.41 -4.16
C ILE A 245 8.18 2.47 -5.65
N ILE A 246 7.00 2.97 -6.01
CA ILE A 246 6.58 3.11 -7.41
C ILE A 246 7.55 4.01 -8.18
N LEU A 247 7.95 5.14 -7.60
CA LEU A 247 8.94 6.02 -8.21
C LEU A 247 10.30 5.34 -8.39
N THR A 248 10.71 4.49 -7.44
CA THR A 248 11.95 3.71 -7.57
C THR A 248 11.84 2.66 -8.69
N VAL A 249 10.71 1.96 -8.77
CA VAL A 249 10.44 0.99 -9.85
C VAL A 249 10.48 1.69 -11.21
N ALA A 250 9.78 2.81 -11.35
CA ALA A 250 9.75 3.60 -12.57
C ALA A 250 11.15 4.15 -12.91
N GLY A 251 11.93 4.58 -11.91
CA GLY A 251 13.30 5.05 -12.08
C GLY A 251 14.24 3.95 -12.58
N LEU A 252 14.15 2.74 -12.03
CA LEU A 252 14.92 1.58 -12.52
C LEU A 252 14.48 1.17 -13.94
N GLY A 253 13.18 1.17 -14.22
CA GLY A 253 12.65 0.96 -15.58
C GLY A 253 13.15 2.00 -16.56
N PHE A 254 13.21 3.27 -16.15
CA PHE A 254 13.73 4.38 -16.93
C PHE A 254 15.22 4.24 -17.25
N LEU A 255 16.00 3.73 -16.29
CA LEU A 255 17.42 3.45 -16.46
C LEU A 255 17.71 2.12 -17.17
N GLY A 256 16.68 1.39 -17.62
CA GLY A 256 16.83 0.13 -18.35
C GLY A 256 17.15 -1.07 -17.46
N LEU A 257 17.08 -0.94 -16.13
CA LEU A 257 17.35 -2.02 -15.17
C LEU A 257 16.08 -2.71 -14.67
N GLY A 258 14.91 -2.16 -14.98
CA GLY A 258 13.60 -2.71 -14.65
C GLY A 258 13.10 -3.75 -15.67
N ALA A 259 11.79 -3.71 -15.92
CA ALA A 259 11.17 -4.55 -16.93
C ALA A 259 11.74 -4.24 -18.33
N GLN A 260 11.94 -5.29 -19.13
CA GLN A 260 12.59 -5.19 -20.43
C GLN A 260 11.57 -5.20 -21.58
N PRO A 261 11.91 -4.61 -22.75
CA PRO A 261 11.10 -4.75 -23.96
C PRO A 261 10.76 -6.22 -24.26
N PRO A 262 9.54 -6.53 -24.76
CA PRO A 262 8.50 -5.60 -25.21
C PRO A 262 7.54 -5.10 -24.11
N SER A 263 7.83 -5.40 -22.83
CA SER A 263 6.97 -5.12 -21.67
C SER A 263 6.44 -3.67 -21.62
N PRO A 264 5.16 -3.46 -21.30
CA PRO A 264 4.57 -2.12 -21.17
C PRO A 264 4.71 -1.54 -19.74
N GLU A 265 5.87 -1.69 -19.09
CA GLU A 265 6.11 -1.06 -17.78
C GLU A 265 6.20 0.47 -17.92
N TRP A 266 5.54 1.21 -17.03
CA TRP A 266 5.39 2.67 -17.16
C TRP A 266 6.71 3.44 -17.14
N GLY A 267 7.66 3.09 -16.27
CA GLY A 267 8.99 3.72 -16.23
C GLY A 267 9.76 3.54 -17.54
N PHE A 268 9.73 2.32 -18.10
CA PHE A 268 10.30 2.05 -19.42
C PHE A 268 9.58 2.83 -20.54
N MET A 269 8.24 2.93 -20.49
CA MET A 269 7.48 3.71 -21.48
C MET A 269 7.91 5.19 -21.47
N VAL A 270 8.05 5.80 -20.29
CA VAL A 270 8.58 7.17 -20.14
C VAL A 270 9.96 7.29 -20.78
N ALA A 271 10.85 6.32 -20.56
CA ALA A 271 12.19 6.30 -21.13
C ALA A 271 12.17 6.27 -22.66
N SER A 272 11.34 5.40 -23.23
CA SER A 272 11.21 5.24 -24.69
C SER A 272 10.64 6.49 -25.36
N GLY A 273 9.73 7.20 -24.70
CA GLY A 273 9.16 8.46 -25.21
C GLY A 273 10.10 9.66 -25.12
N ARG A 274 11.18 9.60 -24.34
CA ARG A 274 12.13 10.73 -24.14
C ARG A 274 12.65 11.29 -25.46
N GLY A 275 12.99 10.42 -26.40
CA GLY A 275 13.59 10.81 -27.69
C GLY A 275 12.61 11.50 -28.65
N VAL A 276 11.31 11.37 -28.41
CA VAL A 276 10.24 11.94 -29.25
C VAL A 276 9.34 12.89 -28.46
N LEU A 277 9.84 13.44 -27.35
CA LEU A 277 9.01 14.24 -26.45
C LEU A 277 8.45 15.51 -27.11
N LEU A 278 9.23 16.12 -28.01
CA LEU A 278 8.83 17.34 -28.72
C LEU A 278 7.81 17.06 -29.84
N ASP A 279 7.91 15.89 -30.49
CA ASP A 279 7.05 15.53 -31.64
C ASP A 279 5.81 14.72 -31.22
N ALA A 280 5.97 13.84 -30.23
CA ALA A 280 4.98 12.87 -29.75
C ALA A 280 4.98 12.82 -28.21
N TRP A 281 4.65 13.96 -27.59
CA TRP A 281 4.67 14.17 -26.13
C TRP A 281 3.88 13.11 -25.34
N TRP A 282 2.81 12.56 -25.92
CA TRP A 282 1.92 11.58 -25.27
C TRP A 282 2.65 10.28 -24.90
N VAL A 283 3.68 9.88 -25.67
CA VAL A 283 4.42 8.62 -25.48
C VAL A 283 5.10 8.59 -24.11
N ALA A 284 5.70 9.70 -23.67
CA ALA A 284 6.31 9.82 -22.35
C ALA A 284 5.35 10.38 -21.28
N THR A 285 4.48 11.32 -21.65
CA THR A 285 3.69 12.06 -20.68
C THR A 285 2.56 11.22 -20.08
N LEU A 286 1.87 10.41 -20.88
CA LEU A 286 0.76 9.58 -20.39
C LEU A 286 1.19 8.53 -19.34
N PRO A 287 2.26 7.74 -19.53
CA PRO A 287 2.74 6.86 -18.46
C PRO A 287 3.28 7.64 -17.26
N GLY A 288 3.84 8.84 -17.46
CA GLY A 288 4.21 9.74 -16.36
C GLY A 288 3.00 10.19 -15.52
N ILE A 289 1.89 10.53 -16.16
CA ILE A 289 0.61 10.83 -15.49
C ILE A 289 0.09 9.61 -14.72
N ALA A 290 0.20 8.41 -15.28
CA ALA A 290 -0.20 7.19 -14.58
C ALA A 290 0.62 6.97 -13.29
N ILE A 291 1.95 7.17 -13.34
CA ILE A 291 2.85 7.13 -12.17
C ILE A 291 2.47 8.20 -11.15
N LEU A 292 2.15 9.42 -11.58
CA LEU A 292 1.72 10.51 -10.72
C LEU A 292 0.40 10.16 -10.00
N LEU A 293 -0.60 9.69 -10.75
CA LEU A 293 -1.94 9.38 -10.22
C LEU A 293 -1.88 8.26 -9.18
N VAL A 294 -1.14 7.19 -9.44
CA VAL A 294 -1.00 6.10 -8.47
C VAL A 294 -0.26 6.57 -7.20
N SER A 295 0.78 7.40 -7.35
CA SER A 295 1.56 7.93 -6.23
C SER A 295 0.71 8.85 -5.36
N LEU A 296 -0.08 9.72 -6.00
CA LEU A 296 -1.06 10.58 -5.33
C LEU A 296 -2.10 9.73 -4.59
N ALA A 297 -2.65 8.70 -5.23
CA ALA A 297 -3.65 7.84 -4.62
C ALA A 297 -3.16 7.15 -3.34
N PHE A 298 -1.94 6.61 -3.37
CA PHE A 298 -1.32 6.00 -2.18
C PHE A 298 -0.99 7.01 -1.09
N ASN A 299 -0.51 8.21 -1.43
CA ASN A 299 -0.25 9.26 -0.44
C ASN A 299 -1.56 9.69 0.27
N LEU A 300 -2.60 10.02 -0.50
CA LEU A 300 -3.90 10.40 0.05
C LEU A 300 -4.53 9.29 0.90
N LEU A 301 -4.42 8.04 0.47
CA LEU A 301 -4.89 6.89 1.24
C LEU A 301 -4.08 6.71 2.53
N GLY A 302 -2.75 6.86 2.47
CA GLY A 302 -1.85 6.73 3.60
C GLY A 302 -2.12 7.77 4.68
N ASP A 303 -2.33 9.02 4.30
CA ASP A 303 -2.72 10.10 5.21
C ASP A 303 -4.07 9.81 5.87
N GLY A 304 -5.07 9.38 5.09
CA GLY A 304 -6.37 9.00 5.63
C GLY A 304 -6.32 7.80 6.59
N LEU A 305 -5.48 6.80 6.30
CA LEU A 305 -5.26 5.67 7.19
C LEU A 305 -4.55 6.11 8.48
N ARG A 306 -3.56 7.01 8.37
CA ARG A 306 -2.85 7.58 9.52
C ARG A 306 -3.82 8.27 10.46
N ASP A 307 -4.68 9.15 9.94
CA ASP A 307 -5.64 9.91 10.75
C ASP A 307 -6.61 9.01 11.53
N VAL A 308 -7.00 7.89 10.91
CA VAL A 308 -8.02 6.99 11.47
C VAL A 308 -7.42 5.97 12.45
N LEU A 309 -6.16 5.61 12.24
CA LEU A 309 -5.42 4.64 13.05
C LEU A 309 -4.59 5.29 14.17
N ASP A 310 -4.35 6.60 14.13
CA ASP A 310 -3.68 7.31 15.22
C ASP A 310 -4.53 7.28 16.51
N PRO A 311 -4.04 6.66 17.60
CA PRO A 311 -4.76 6.58 18.87
C PRO A 311 -4.96 7.94 19.55
N ARG A 312 -4.19 8.98 19.18
CA ARG A 312 -4.17 10.27 19.88
C ARG A 312 -5.34 11.19 19.54
N HIS A 313 -6.07 10.92 18.45
CA HIS A 313 -7.26 11.68 18.03
C HIS A 313 -8.57 11.07 18.55
N GLY A 314 -8.50 10.30 19.64
CA GLY A 314 -9.59 9.53 20.22
C GLY A 314 -9.87 9.83 21.69
N ALA A 315 -9.64 11.07 22.13
CA ALA A 315 -10.18 11.62 23.38
C ALA A 315 -11.15 12.75 23.03
#